data_AF-A0A6N4SLD0-F1
#
_entry.id   AF-A0A6N4SLD0-F1
#
_cell.length_a   1.000
_cell.length_b   1.000
_cell.length_c   1.000
_cell.angle_alpha   90.00
_cell.angle_beta   90.00
_cell.angle_gamma   90.00
#
_symmetry.space_group_name_H-M   'P 1'
#
loop_
_entity.id
_entity.type
_entity.pdbx_description
1 polymer ?
#
loop_
_entity_poly.entity_id
_entity_poly.type
_entity_poly.pdbx_seq_one_letter_code
_entity_poly.pdbx_strand_id
1 'polypeptide(L)'
;MPDKNSSAQNTTMKSLAISDYCKPDKYAMTTLPIPKVNEPDQLLIKVHAASINPVDVQVASGMAKAFWPQPFPYKIGYDLSGTVVAIGSAVTQTNPDLVPGTEVYTRLPESSRGSVSEYATSTASTTAKKPQSISHNEAASIPLVSLTTLQTFDLAAIAIQVAKRVFNAGRVITTLSTSKIAQLDTYLDKNLLDQIVDYTREDPLKVIPPGSVDFMYDTMGHGVSLLPLMKKGGIIVTISGLPFGPKLKSGMPEMPTAMRWILNSIGGINQFRAQRYGVTYLHLFIEPSAEDLKRLATWIDEGKIKPVCANCAKAGTTTDNTLQRCAKCKTTLYCSRDCQKSHWKTHKKASASDAANATSAGPSSSAARSTAPSSAFRGPPPKGLTAAIDKPFHRLNDKTWLHNRPEQDVYKLLIDCYRLRMEDVYNLEGEADEDSIYGGAANGGRGFQRFLSLAQSRRGLLPSWWSEEKASECMRLGMRNSGWSSLSSAVEKSDIVEHFGDPVMPMQLRMLGEQVYGRGPGGQPGAGIVKMQMMMEGGESGMHFSNMSLR
;
A
#
# COMPACT_ATOMS: atom_id res chain seq x y z
N MET A 1 30.01 49.33 19.75
CA MET A 1 30.45 47.99 19.28
C MET A 1 29.21 47.30 18.71
N PRO A 2 29.30 46.51 17.62
CA PRO A 2 28.17 45.72 17.13
C PRO A 2 27.91 44.50 18.02
N ASP A 3 26.65 44.09 18.14
CA ASP A 3 26.21 43.01 19.04
C ASP A 3 26.75 41.63 18.64
N LYS A 4 27.55 41.03 19.53
CA LYS A 4 28.04 39.65 19.40
C LYS A 4 26.99 38.59 19.83
N ASN A 5 25.74 38.76 19.42
CA ASN A 5 24.64 37.83 19.79
C ASN A 5 23.70 37.48 18.62
N SER A 6 24.21 37.52 17.38
CA SER A 6 23.49 37.04 16.20
C SER A 6 23.64 35.52 16.03
N SER A 7 22.51 34.82 15.99
CA SER A 7 22.34 33.41 15.61
C SER A 7 23.34 32.40 16.21
N ALA A 8 22.97 31.79 17.34
CA ALA A 8 23.25 30.36 17.50
C ALA A 8 22.50 29.63 16.38
N GLN A 9 23.22 29.03 15.43
CA GLN A 9 22.58 28.26 14.36
C GLN A 9 21.84 27.08 14.96
N ASN A 10 20.55 26.96 14.68
CA ASN A 10 19.72 25.88 15.19
C ASN A 10 20.19 24.56 14.55
N THR A 11 20.90 23.72 15.30
CA THR A 11 21.54 22.49 14.77
C THR A 11 20.58 21.32 14.60
N THR A 12 19.33 21.47 15.06
CA THR A 12 18.29 20.45 15.00
C THR A 12 17.02 20.94 14.32
N MET A 13 16.20 19.98 13.90
CA MET A 13 14.91 20.16 13.24
C MET A 13 13.89 19.18 13.81
N LYS A 14 12.62 19.49 13.61
CA LYS A 14 11.51 18.55 13.81
C LYS A 14 11.37 17.63 12.60
N SER A 15 11.10 16.36 12.86
CA SER A 15 10.89 15.30 11.86
C SER A 15 9.86 14.29 12.34
N LEU A 16 8.87 13.96 11.50
CA LEU A 16 7.96 12.86 11.75
C LEU A 16 8.71 11.54 11.47
N ALA A 17 8.93 10.77 12.53
CA ALA A 17 9.72 9.55 12.47
C ALA A 17 9.15 8.45 13.38
N ILE A 18 9.66 7.23 13.19
CA ILE A 18 9.35 6.06 14.00
C ILE A 18 10.63 5.40 14.51
N SER A 19 10.57 4.78 15.69
CA SER A 19 11.67 4.05 16.32
C SER A 19 11.62 2.53 16.12
N ASP A 20 10.48 2.02 15.64
CA ASP A 20 10.20 0.63 15.26
C ASP A 20 9.04 0.64 14.24
N TYR A 21 8.84 -0.45 13.50
CA TYR A 21 7.76 -0.57 12.50
C TYR A 21 6.37 -0.47 13.15
N CYS A 22 5.56 0.47 12.67
CA CYS A 22 4.26 0.75 13.28
C CYS A 22 3.24 1.37 12.31
N LYS A 23 1.98 1.38 12.77
CA LYS A 23 0.87 2.08 12.10
C LYS A 23 0.88 3.58 12.47
N PRO A 24 0.21 4.46 11.68
CA PRO A 24 0.29 5.91 11.84
C PRO A 24 -0.10 6.48 13.21
N ASP A 25 -0.86 5.74 14.01
CA ASP A 25 -1.21 6.09 15.40
C ASP A 25 0.00 6.22 16.34
N LYS A 26 1.17 5.67 15.96
CA LYS A 26 2.41 5.72 16.74
C LYS A 26 3.49 6.63 16.15
N TYR A 27 3.21 7.36 15.07
CA TYR A 27 4.21 8.23 14.44
C TYR A 27 4.49 9.44 15.35
N ALA A 28 5.76 9.68 15.66
CA ALA A 28 6.17 10.71 16.62
C ALA A 28 6.85 11.88 15.93
N MET A 29 6.56 13.10 16.40
CA MET A 29 7.35 14.27 16.04
C MET A 29 8.62 14.28 16.89
N THR A 30 9.75 13.96 16.28
CA THR A 30 11.07 13.84 16.91
C THR A 30 11.95 15.04 16.60
N THR A 31 12.95 15.29 17.44
CA THR A 31 14.00 16.29 17.18
C THR A 31 15.24 15.57 16.66
N LEU A 32 15.62 15.83 15.41
CA LEU A 32 16.79 15.23 14.74
C LEU A 32 17.81 16.33 14.36
N PRO A 33 19.10 16.02 14.14
CA PRO A 33 20.04 16.96 13.56
C PRO A 33 19.59 17.44 12.17
N ILE A 34 19.88 18.71 11.82
CA ILE A 34 19.70 19.17 10.44
C ILE A 34 20.71 18.43 9.54
N PRO A 35 20.27 17.82 8.41
CA PRO A 35 21.16 17.20 7.45
C PRO A 35 22.18 18.20 6.89
N LYS A 36 23.43 17.75 6.73
CA LYS A 36 24.47 18.52 6.03
C LYS A 36 24.52 18.10 4.57
N VAL A 37 24.87 19.04 3.69
CA VAL A 37 25.36 18.72 2.34
C VAL A 37 26.76 18.14 2.51
N ASN A 38 26.94 16.87 2.17
CA ASN A 38 28.22 16.18 2.26
C ASN A 38 28.77 15.85 0.86
N GLU A 39 27.89 15.52 -0.10
CA GLU A 39 28.28 15.10 -1.45
C GLU A 39 28.24 16.26 -2.48
N PRO A 40 29.01 16.19 -3.58
CA PRO A 40 29.07 17.26 -4.58
C PRO A 40 27.76 17.55 -5.31
N ASP A 41 26.84 16.59 -5.45
CA ASP A 41 25.56 16.74 -6.15
C ASP A 41 24.36 17.03 -5.23
N GLN A 42 24.59 17.09 -3.91
CA GLN A 42 23.54 17.21 -2.90
C GLN A 42 22.99 18.63 -2.75
N LEU A 43 21.75 18.68 -2.30
CA LEU A 43 20.97 19.87 -1.98
C LEU A 43 20.51 19.74 -0.53
N LEU A 44 20.55 20.82 0.26
CA LEU A 44 19.76 20.95 1.48
C LEU A 44 18.55 21.83 1.18
N ILE A 45 17.35 21.30 1.42
CA ILE A 45 16.07 21.96 1.15
C ILE A 45 15.38 22.22 2.48
N LYS A 46 14.98 23.46 2.74
CA LYS A 46 14.02 23.81 3.79
C LYS A 46 12.62 23.49 3.28
N VAL A 47 11.94 22.57 3.94
CA VAL A 47 10.62 22.11 3.52
C VAL A 47 9.56 23.14 3.90
N HIS A 48 8.64 23.43 2.98
CA HIS A 48 7.43 24.21 3.27
C HIS A 48 6.20 23.31 3.35
N ALA A 49 6.14 22.29 2.49
CA ALA A 49 5.09 21.29 2.48
C ALA A 49 5.61 19.91 2.05
N ALA A 50 4.94 18.86 2.50
CA ALA A 50 5.20 17.46 2.16
C ALA A 50 3.89 16.70 1.99
N SER A 51 3.91 15.56 1.31
CA SER A 51 2.75 14.66 1.21
C SER A 51 3.05 13.25 1.74
N ILE A 52 1.98 12.47 1.96
CA ILE A 52 2.02 11.08 2.41
C ILE A 52 1.41 10.22 1.31
N ASN A 53 2.18 9.25 0.83
CA ASN A 53 1.75 8.26 -0.15
C ASN A 53 1.45 6.90 0.53
N PRO A 54 0.67 5.99 -0.10
CA PRO A 54 0.39 4.67 0.50
C PRO A 54 1.64 3.87 0.87
N VAL A 55 2.68 3.97 0.03
CA VAL A 55 3.99 3.34 0.26
C VAL A 55 4.68 3.84 1.54
N ASP A 56 4.48 5.11 1.92
CA ASP A 56 5.07 5.65 3.16
C ASP A 56 4.54 4.92 4.39
N VAL A 57 3.24 4.62 4.40
CA VAL A 57 2.59 3.89 5.49
C VAL A 57 2.93 2.40 5.45
N GLN A 58 2.98 1.79 4.26
CA GLN A 58 3.27 0.36 4.08
C GLN A 58 4.68 -0.02 4.53
N VAL A 59 5.69 0.76 4.16
CA VAL A 59 7.08 0.48 4.57
C VAL A 59 7.27 0.80 6.06
N ALA A 60 6.70 1.91 6.55
CA ALA A 60 6.69 2.26 7.97
C ALA A 60 5.97 1.20 8.84
N SER A 61 4.93 0.53 8.34
CA SER A 61 4.27 -0.57 9.04
C SER A 61 4.98 -1.93 8.88
N GLY A 62 6.17 -1.96 8.29
CA GLY A 62 7.00 -3.16 8.13
C GLY A 62 6.52 -4.14 7.07
N MET A 63 5.62 -3.75 6.16
CA MET A 63 5.08 -4.65 5.11
C MET A 63 6.17 -5.23 4.21
N ALA A 64 7.26 -4.48 4.00
CA ALA A 64 8.41 -4.89 3.20
C ALA A 64 9.62 -5.41 4.02
N LYS A 65 9.54 -5.44 5.37
CA LYS A 65 10.72 -5.54 6.28
C LYS A 65 11.67 -6.72 6.00
N ALA A 66 11.17 -7.79 5.41
CA ALA A 66 11.91 -9.04 5.17
C ALA A 66 12.83 -9.01 3.92
N PHE A 67 12.59 -8.07 3.01
CA PHE A 67 13.39 -7.87 1.79
C PHE A 67 13.84 -6.41 1.60
N TRP A 68 13.23 -5.48 2.35
CA TRP A 68 13.68 -4.10 2.50
C TRP A 68 13.62 -3.70 3.99
N PRO A 69 14.59 -4.14 4.82
CA PRO A 69 14.74 -3.65 6.17
C PRO A 69 15.17 -2.17 6.17
N GLN A 70 14.75 -1.42 7.19
CA GLN A 70 14.96 0.02 7.30
C GLN A 70 15.74 0.39 8.57
N PRO A 71 16.65 1.38 8.52
CA PRO A 71 17.32 1.90 9.70
C PRO A 71 16.40 2.82 10.51
N PHE A 72 16.53 2.77 11.84
CA PHE A 72 15.81 3.66 12.76
C PHE A 72 16.73 4.75 13.34
N PRO A 73 16.23 5.98 13.61
CA PRO A 73 14.85 6.43 13.44
C PRO A 73 14.48 6.62 11.96
N TYR A 74 13.38 5.97 11.55
CA TYR A 74 12.94 5.95 10.15
C TYR A 74 12.04 7.15 9.90
N LYS A 75 12.48 8.06 9.03
CA LYS A 75 11.79 9.30 8.70
C LYS A 75 10.63 9.06 7.72
N ILE A 76 9.53 9.77 7.89
CA ILE A 76 8.32 9.59 7.08
C ILE A 76 8.28 10.56 5.88
N GLY A 77 7.79 10.07 4.75
CA GLY A 77 7.49 10.85 3.55
C GLY A 77 8.58 10.83 2.48
N TYR A 78 8.14 10.67 1.22
CA TYR A 78 8.96 10.84 0.03
C TYR A 78 8.88 12.26 -0.58
N ASP A 79 7.70 12.88 -0.61
CA ASP A 79 7.46 14.07 -1.44
C ASP A 79 7.56 15.37 -0.65
N LEU A 80 8.24 16.37 -1.21
CA LEU A 80 8.29 17.74 -0.68
C LEU A 80 8.22 18.82 -1.76
N SER A 81 7.83 20.01 -1.30
CA SER A 81 8.20 21.27 -1.94
C SER A 81 8.71 22.26 -0.90
N GLY A 82 9.68 23.08 -1.29
CA GLY A 82 10.33 24.03 -0.39
C GLY A 82 11.40 24.88 -1.06
N THR A 83 12.37 25.37 -0.30
CA THR A 83 13.42 26.29 -0.79
C THR A 83 14.81 25.71 -0.58
N VAL A 84 15.69 25.78 -1.59
CA VAL A 84 17.11 25.40 -1.46
C VAL A 84 17.82 26.33 -0.47
N VAL A 85 18.61 25.76 0.45
CA VAL A 85 19.36 26.47 1.49
C VAL A 85 20.86 26.41 1.25
N ALA A 86 21.37 25.23 0.88
CA ALA A 86 22.77 24.97 0.60
C ALA A 86 22.89 23.89 -0.49
N ILE A 87 24.02 23.87 -1.20
CA ILE A 87 24.26 22.98 -2.35
C ILE A 87 25.70 22.47 -2.38
N GLY A 88 25.90 21.30 -2.99
CA GLY A 88 27.20 20.72 -3.24
C GLY A 88 27.93 21.42 -4.41
N SER A 89 29.24 21.19 -4.50
CA SER A 89 30.15 21.88 -5.44
C SER A 89 29.89 21.58 -6.92
N ALA A 90 29.22 20.47 -7.26
CA ALA A 90 28.88 20.09 -8.63
C ALA A 90 27.43 20.45 -9.04
N VAL A 91 26.59 20.91 -8.10
CA VAL A 91 25.18 21.28 -8.38
C VAL A 91 25.10 22.40 -9.42
N THR A 92 25.92 23.44 -9.29
CA THR A 92 25.93 24.58 -10.23
C THR A 92 26.38 24.19 -11.65
N GLN A 93 27.14 23.11 -11.78
CA GLN A 93 27.60 22.59 -13.08
C GLN A 93 26.55 21.67 -13.73
N THR A 94 25.83 20.90 -12.92
CA THR A 94 24.88 19.87 -13.39
C THR A 94 23.45 20.37 -13.53
N ASN A 95 23.03 21.35 -12.72
CA ASN A 95 21.68 21.92 -12.73
C ASN A 95 21.72 23.37 -12.19
N PRO A 96 22.25 24.35 -12.98
CA PRO A 96 22.54 25.72 -12.52
C PRO A 96 21.32 26.50 -11.99
N ASP A 97 20.10 26.05 -12.28
CA ASP A 97 18.86 26.57 -11.72
C ASP A 97 18.71 26.37 -10.19
N LEU A 98 19.41 25.39 -9.62
CA LEU A 98 19.26 24.96 -8.22
C LEU A 98 20.26 25.67 -7.30
N VAL A 99 20.14 26.99 -7.18
CA VAL A 99 20.91 27.81 -6.23
C VAL A 99 20.16 28.05 -4.92
N PRO A 100 20.82 28.41 -3.80
CA PRO A 100 20.15 28.85 -2.58
C PRO A 100 19.13 29.96 -2.85
N GLY A 101 17.94 29.82 -2.27
CA GLY A 101 16.77 30.68 -2.53
C GLY A 101 15.82 30.16 -3.62
N THR A 102 16.22 29.20 -4.47
CA THR A 102 15.32 28.60 -5.47
C THR A 102 14.19 27.81 -4.82
N GLU A 103 12.94 28.07 -5.20
CA GLU A 103 11.80 27.19 -4.90
C GLU A 103 11.88 25.89 -5.72
N VAL A 104 11.75 24.75 -5.05
CA VAL A 104 11.93 23.41 -5.61
C VAL A 104 10.83 22.44 -5.19
N TYR A 105 10.73 21.34 -5.91
CA TYR A 105 9.95 20.16 -5.51
C TYR A 105 10.63 18.87 -5.97
N THR A 106 10.41 17.78 -5.23
CA THR A 106 11.07 16.49 -5.47
C THR A 106 10.33 15.34 -4.80
N ARG A 107 10.48 14.13 -5.38
CA ARG A 107 10.25 12.84 -4.73
C ARG A 107 11.62 12.32 -4.31
N LEU A 108 11.90 12.29 -3.01
CA LEU A 108 13.20 11.90 -2.48
C LEU A 108 13.59 10.45 -2.87
N PRO A 109 14.87 10.16 -3.18
CA PRO A 109 15.38 8.77 -3.14
C PRO A 109 15.39 8.26 -1.69
N GLU A 110 15.22 6.94 -1.50
CA GLU A 110 15.05 6.33 -0.15
C GLU A 110 16.26 6.57 0.77
N SER A 111 17.46 6.69 0.22
CA SER A 111 18.68 7.07 0.94
C SER A 111 18.62 8.46 1.61
N SER A 112 17.74 9.35 1.13
CA SER A 112 17.56 10.72 1.65
C SER A 112 16.22 10.94 2.37
N ARG A 113 15.31 9.96 2.26
CA ARG A 113 13.91 9.91 2.75
C ARG A 113 13.63 10.72 4.01
N GLY A 114 12.46 11.36 4.06
CA GLY A 114 11.99 12.03 5.27
C GLY A 114 11.42 13.41 5.00
N SER A 115 10.59 13.54 3.97
CA SER A 115 10.06 14.84 3.55
C SER A 115 9.20 15.51 4.62
N VAL A 116 8.61 14.76 5.56
CA VAL A 116 7.87 15.32 6.71
C VAL A 116 8.84 15.73 7.83
N SER A 117 9.80 16.60 7.47
CA SER A 117 10.80 17.22 8.35
C SER A 117 10.95 18.69 7.97
N GLU A 118 11.45 19.55 8.87
CA GLU A 118 11.66 20.98 8.53
C GLU A 118 12.77 21.18 7.48
N TYR A 119 13.70 20.23 7.35
CA TYR A 119 14.71 20.16 6.29
C TYR A 119 14.89 18.74 5.76
N ALA A 120 15.25 18.60 4.49
CA ALA A 120 15.64 17.34 3.88
C ALA A 120 16.81 17.54 2.90
N THR A 121 17.64 16.51 2.72
CA THR A 121 18.60 16.45 1.62
C THR A 121 17.95 15.86 0.36
N SER A 122 18.44 16.26 -0.81
CA SER A 122 18.09 15.68 -2.12
C SER A 122 19.29 15.81 -3.07
N THR A 123 19.17 15.45 -4.35
CA THR A 123 20.23 15.64 -5.35
C THR A 123 19.78 16.48 -6.54
N ALA A 124 20.74 17.07 -7.26
CA ALA A 124 20.48 17.83 -8.49
C ALA A 124 19.80 17.01 -9.61
N SER A 125 20.01 15.69 -9.63
CA SER A 125 19.43 14.72 -10.56
C SER A 125 17.98 14.31 -10.23
N THR A 126 17.50 14.62 -9.02
CA THR A 126 16.19 14.19 -8.50
C THR A 126 15.26 15.35 -8.13
N THR A 127 15.69 16.60 -8.37
CA THR A 127 15.01 17.83 -7.94
C THR A 127 14.82 18.79 -9.10
N ALA A 128 13.64 19.41 -9.19
CA ALA A 128 13.34 20.46 -10.15
C ALA A 128 12.86 21.74 -9.46
N LYS A 129 12.89 22.86 -10.20
CA LYS A 129 12.19 24.10 -9.82
C LYS A 129 10.70 23.83 -9.61
N LYS A 130 10.11 24.42 -8.57
CA LYS A 130 8.67 24.36 -8.31
C LYS A 130 7.91 24.99 -9.50
N PRO A 131 6.75 24.46 -9.92
CA PRO A 131 5.89 25.15 -10.88
C PRO A 131 5.46 26.52 -10.33
N GLN A 132 5.38 27.54 -11.17
CA GLN A 132 5.10 28.92 -10.71
C GLN A 132 3.61 29.17 -10.42
N SER A 133 2.71 28.42 -11.05
CA SER A 133 1.25 28.60 -11.00
C SER A 133 0.58 28.15 -9.69
N ILE A 134 1.26 27.38 -8.84
CA ILE A 134 0.68 26.72 -7.65
C ILE A 134 1.51 26.95 -6.38
N SER A 135 0.89 26.72 -5.21
CA SER A 135 1.55 26.77 -3.89
C SER A 135 2.54 25.61 -3.68
N HIS A 136 3.41 25.73 -2.67
CA HIS A 136 4.18 24.61 -2.12
C HIS A 136 3.28 23.45 -1.66
N ASN A 137 2.10 23.74 -1.08
CA ASN A 137 1.16 22.69 -0.63
C ASN A 137 0.65 21.84 -1.80
N GLU A 138 0.25 22.51 -2.87
CA GLU A 138 -0.16 21.87 -4.13
C GLU A 138 1.03 21.16 -4.78
N ALA A 139 2.19 21.81 -4.89
CA ALA A 139 3.38 21.24 -5.51
C ALA A 139 3.94 20.02 -4.75
N ALA A 140 3.80 19.93 -3.43
CA ALA A 140 4.19 18.76 -2.64
C ALA A 140 3.26 17.55 -2.81
N SER A 141 2.04 17.74 -3.33
CA SER A 141 1.07 16.66 -3.60
C SER A 141 1.29 15.94 -4.95
N ILE A 142 2.23 16.42 -5.74
CA ILE A 142 2.51 15.99 -7.13
C ILE A 142 3.62 14.92 -7.26
N PRO A 143 4.78 14.96 -6.57
CA PRO A 143 5.98 14.29 -7.07
C PRO A 143 5.88 12.77 -7.23
N LEU A 144 5.55 11.97 -6.21
CA LEU A 144 5.49 10.52 -6.35
C LEU A 144 4.38 10.10 -7.30
N VAL A 145 3.16 10.58 -7.11
CA VAL A 145 2.02 10.22 -7.96
C VAL A 145 2.27 10.59 -9.42
N SER A 146 2.86 11.75 -9.71
CA SER A 146 3.13 12.18 -11.08
C SER A 146 4.42 11.61 -11.68
N LEU A 147 5.44 11.28 -10.90
CA LEU A 147 6.59 10.51 -11.40
C LEU A 147 6.22 9.06 -11.70
N THR A 148 5.37 8.46 -10.85
CA THR A 148 4.64 7.24 -11.22
C THR A 148 3.99 7.49 -12.58
N THR A 149 3.22 8.57 -12.73
CA THR A 149 2.50 8.85 -13.99
C THR A 149 3.33 9.27 -15.18
N LEU A 150 4.64 9.48 -15.12
CA LEU A 150 5.39 9.85 -16.32
C LEU A 150 6.23 8.67 -16.81
N GLN A 151 6.86 7.96 -15.89
CA GLN A 151 7.52 6.67 -16.16
C GLN A 151 6.52 5.55 -16.37
N THR A 152 5.32 5.72 -15.83
CA THR A 152 4.09 5.28 -16.47
C THR A 152 3.22 6.47 -16.93
N PHE A 153 3.61 7.16 -18.00
CA PHE A 153 2.71 7.48 -19.14
C PHE A 153 3.31 7.11 -20.49
N ASP A 154 4.60 6.83 -20.49
CA ASP A 154 5.09 5.66 -21.21
C ASP A 154 4.23 4.40 -20.91
N LEU A 155 3.51 4.29 -19.75
CA LEU A 155 2.99 2.99 -19.26
C LEU A 155 1.65 2.73 -18.42
N ALA A 156 0.71 3.47 -17.75
CA ALA A 156 0.20 4.84 -17.44
C ALA A 156 0.03 5.12 -15.89
N ALA A 157 -0.43 6.28 -15.35
CA ALA A 157 -0.86 6.37 -13.91
C ALA A 157 -1.98 7.32 -13.37
N ILE A 158 -1.84 8.67 -13.30
CA ILE A 158 -2.81 9.63 -12.66
C ILE A 158 -4.19 9.74 -13.36
N ALA A 159 -4.63 8.66 -13.98
CA ALA A 159 -4.28 8.53 -15.39
C ALA A 159 -4.84 9.65 -16.27
N ILE A 160 -6.04 10.08 -15.95
CA ILE A 160 -7.00 10.59 -16.91
C ILE A 160 -6.61 11.98 -17.42
N GLN A 161 -6.06 12.85 -16.58
CA GLN A 161 -5.56 14.17 -17.02
C GLN A 161 -4.42 14.03 -18.04
N VAL A 162 -3.43 13.16 -17.78
CA VAL A 162 -2.25 13.01 -18.65
C VAL A 162 -2.58 12.17 -19.89
N ALA A 163 -3.36 11.10 -19.75
CA ALA A 163 -3.90 10.33 -20.88
C ALA A 163 -4.59 11.24 -21.89
N LYS A 164 -5.57 12.03 -21.45
CA LYS A 164 -6.44 12.80 -22.36
C LYS A 164 -5.80 14.11 -22.86
N ARG A 165 -4.98 14.79 -22.04
CA ARG A 165 -4.47 16.15 -22.33
C ARG A 165 -2.99 16.24 -22.71
N VAL A 166 -2.23 15.16 -22.58
CA VAL A 166 -0.80 15.11 -22.93
C VAL A 166 -0.52 14.03 -23.97
N PHE A 167 -1.06 12.83 -23.77
CA PHE A 167 -0.90 11.69 -24.68
C PHE A 167 -2.09 11.50 -25.65
N ASN A 168 -3.07 12.42 -25.61
CA ASN A 168 -4.23 12.50 -26.50
C ASN A 168 -4.97 11.17 -26.70
N ALA A 169 -5.11 10.38 -25.63
CA ALA A 169 -5.73 9.06 -25.64
C ALA A 169 -7.16 9.11 -26.19
N GLY A 170 -7.39 8.44 -27.33
CA GLY A 170 -8.67 8.47 -28.04
C GLY A 170 -9.86 7.96 -27.22
N ARG A 171 -9.62 6.97 -26.32
CA ARG A 171 -10.61 6.47 -25.35
C ARG A 171 -9.93 6.22 -24.01
N VAL A 172 -10.51 6.73 -22.93
CA VAL A 172 -10.09 6.52 -21.55
C VAL A 172 -11.23 5.86 -20.78
N ILE A 173 -10.93 4.72 -20.15
CA ILE A 173 -11.85 3.93 -19.34
C ILE A 173 -11.38 3.95 -17.89
N THR A 174 -12.29 4.06 -16.92
CA THR A 174 -11.96 3.94 -15.50
C THR A 174 -12.93 3.02 -14.75
N THR A 175 -12.40 2.19 -13.85
CA THR A 175 -13.17 1.34 -12.94
C THR A 175 -13.26 2.01 -11.56
N LEU A 176 -14.47 2.23 -11.07
CA LEU A 176 -14.73 2.89 -9.78
C LEU A 176 -15.90 2.18 -9.06
N SER A 177 -15.98 2.31 -7.75
CA SER A 177 -17.16 1.85 -6.99
C SER A 177 -18.26 2.90 -7.05
N THR A 178 -19.54 2.53 -6.87
CA THR A 178 -20.69 3.47 -6.87
C THR A 178 -20.43 4.72 -6.01
N SER A 179 -19.83 4.52 -4.83
CA SER A 179 -19.48 5.56 -3.86
C SER A 179 -18.39 6.54 -4.33
N LYS A 180 -17.52 6.14 -5.26
CA LYS A 180 -16.49 6.99 -5.89
C LYS A 180 -17.05 7.67 -7.14
N ILE A 181 -17.89 6.99 -7.92
CA ILE A 181 -18.56 7.56 -9.11
C ILE A 181 -19.43 8.76 -8.71
N ALA A 182 -20.15 8.66 -7.59
CA ALA A 182 -20.92 9.76 -7.01
C ALA A 182 -20.09 11.00 -6.57
N GLN A 183 -18.76 10.91 -6.58
CA GLN A 183 -17.83 11.99 -6.27
C GLN A 183 -16.98 12.40 -7.49
N LEU A 184 -17.22 11.81 -8.67
CA LEU A 184 -16.32 11.97 -9.82
C LEU A 184 -16.32 13.40 -10.36
N ASP A 185 -17.51 14.01 -10.53
CA ASP A 185 -17.67 15.42 -10.94
C ASP A 185 -16.99 16.41 -9.97
N THR A 186 -16.75 15.98 -8.74
CA THR A 186 -16.14 16.79 -7.68
C THR A 186 -14.61 16.85 -7.82
N TYR A 187 -13.98 15.84 -8.41
CA TYR A 187 -12.51 15.75 -8.48
C TYR A 187 -11.95 15.68 -9.90
N LEU A 188 -12.81 15.47 -10.90
CA LEU A 188 -12.40 15.29 -12.29
C LEU A 188 -13.46 15.81 -13.25
N ASP A 189 -13.00 16.51 -14.29
CA ASP A 189 -13.80 16.83 -15.47
C ASP A 189 -14.18 15.51 -16.20
N LYS A 190 -15.46 15.14 -16.17
CA LYS A 190 -15.95 13.91 -16.82
C LYS A 190 -15.73 13.88 -18.33
N ASN A 191 -15.54 15.01 -19.00
CA ASN A 191 -15.24 15.04 -20.44
C ASN A 191 -13.85 14.43 -20.76
N LEU A 192 -13.04 14.13 -19.74
CA LEU A 192 -11.79 13.39 -19.88
C LEU A 192 -11.98 11.86 -19.89
N LEU A 193 -13.21 11.36 -19.65
CA LEU A 193 -13.56 9.95 -19.58
C LEU A 193 -14.59 9.57 -20.65
N ASP A 194 -14.29 8.53 -21.39
CA ASP A 194 -15.17 8.02 -22.46
C ASP A 194 -15.98 6.79 -21.98
N GLN A 195 -15.55 6.14 -20.89
CA GLN A 195 -16.35 5.15 -20.17
C GLN A 195 -15.99 5.12 -18.68
N ILE A 196 -17.01 4.99 -17.83
CA ILE A 196 -16.90 4.71 -16.40
C ILE A 196 -17.57 3.36 -16.18
N VAL A 197 -16.92 2.45 -15.45
CA VAL A 197 -17.44 1.12 -15.10
C VAL A 197 -17.63 1.04 -13.59
N ASP A 198 -18.84 0.71 -13.13
CA ASP A 198 -19.13 0.49 -11.71
C ASP A 198 -18.83 -0.97 -11.33
N TYR A 199 -17.58 -1.24 -10.95
CA TYR A 199 -17.15 -2.62 -10.64
C TYR A 199 -17.88 -3.24 -9.43
N THR A 200 -18.64 -2.44 -8.67
CA THR A 200 -19.51 -2.92 -7.59
C THR A 200 -20.94 -3.26 -8.06
N ARG A 201 -21.19 -3.23 -9.37
CA ARG A 201 -22.48 -3.53 -10.03
C ARG A 201 -22.36 -4.37 -11.30
N GLU A 202 -21.30 -4.14 -12.08
CA GLU A 202 -21.10 -4.78 -13.37
C GLU A 202 -19.65 -5.28 -13.52
N ASP A 203 -19.49 -6.43 -14.18
CA ASP A 203 -18.20 -7.04 -14.45
C ASP A 203 -17.52 -6.32 -15.64
N PRO A 204 -16.31 -5.74 -15.47
CA PRO A 204 -15.59 -5.09 -16.56
C PRO A 204 -15.40 -5.96 -17.80
N LEU A 205 -15.30 -7.29 -17.66
CA LEU A 205 -15.19 -8.24 -18.78
C LEU A 205 -16.45 -8.32 -19.65
N LYS A 206 -17.60 -7.86 -19.14
CA LYS A 206 -18.90 -7.91 -19.82
C LYS A 206 -19.30 -6.56 -20.44
N VAL A 207 -18.71 -5.45 -20.00
CA VAL A 207 -19.10 -4.08 -20.42
C VAL A 207 -18.00 -3.30 -21.13
N ILE A 208 -16.75 -3.79 -21.10
CA ILE A 208 -15.66 -3.30 -21.96
C ILE A 208 -15.51 -4.33 -23.10
N PRO A 209 -15.50 -3.92 -24.38
CA PRO A 209 -15.36 -4.89 -25.48
C PRO A 209 -14.03 -5.67 -25.39
N PRO A 210 -14.04 -7.00 -25.52
CA PRO A 210 -12.80 -7.81 -25.56
C PRO A 210 -11.85 -7.34 -26.66
N GLY A 211 -10.55 -7.36 -26.39
CA GLY A 211 -9.53 -6.90 -27.34
C GLY A 211 -9.67 -5.44 -27.77
N SER A 212 -10.22 -4.54 -26.95
CA SER A 212 -10.34 -3.10 -27.26
C SER A 212 -9.30 -2.22 -26.56
N VAL A 213 -8.68 -2.70 -25.48
CA VAL A 213 -7.73 -1.94 -24.66
C VAL A 213 -6.31 -2.16 -25.17
N ASP A 214 -5.68 -1.12 -25.71
CA ASP A 214 -4.26 -1.13 -26.10
C ASP A 214 -3.34 -1.19 -24.88
N PHE A 215 -3.80 -0.61 -23.76
CA PHE A 215 -2.93 -0.15 -22.68
C PHE A 215 -3.69 -0.04 -21.36
N MET A 216 -3.17 -0.65 -20.29
CA MET A 216 -3.83 -0.73 -18.99
C MET A 216 -2.85 -0.40 -17.85
N TYR A 217 -3.27 0.52 -16.99
CA TYR A 217 -2.61 0.75 -15.71
C TYR A 217 -3.34 0.06 -14.57
N ASP A 218 -2.62 -0.76 -13.81
CA ASP A 218 -3.16 -1.53 -12.70
C ASP A 218 -2.62 -1.02 -11.35
N THR A 219 -3.47 -0.30 -10.61
CA THR A 219 -3.20 0.16 -9.24
C THR A 219 -3.54 -0.87 -8.17
N MET A 220 -4.24 -1.94 -8.51
CA MET A 220 -4.93 -2.81 -7.54
C MET A 220 -4.38 -4.23 -7.52
N GLY A 221 -3.83 -4.73 -8.63
CA GLY A 221 -3.35 -6.10 -8.81
C GLY A 221 -4.29 -6.97 -9.66
N HIS A 222 -5.19 -6.36 -10.44
CA HIS A 222 -6.22 -7.05 -11.24
C HIS A 222 -5.90 -7.10 -12.74
N GLY A 223 -4.74 -6.61 -13.20
CA GLY A 223 -4.41 -6.59 -14.63
C GLY A 223 -4.46 -7.97 -15.28
N VAL A 224 -4.05 -9.02 -14.56
CA VAL A 224 -4.03 -10.41 -15.06
C VAL A 224 -5.43 -11.00 -15.22
N SER A 225 -6.41 -10.64 -14.38
CA SER A 225 -7.81 -11.08 -14.54
C SER A 225 -8.54 -10.32 -15.65
N LEU A 226 -8.02 -9.17 -16.08
CA LEU A 226 -8.60 -8.33 -17.15
C LEU A 226 -7.92 -8.55 -18.52
N LEU A 227 -7.06 -9.56 -18.67
CA LEU A 227 -6.38 -9.91 -19.92
C LEU A 227 -7.30 -10.03 -21.16
N PRO A 228 -8.54 -10.55 -21.10
CA PRO A 228 -9.43 -10.61 -22.27
C PRO A 228 -9.80 -9.25 -22.87
N LEU A 229 -9.67 -8.15 -22.12
CA LEU A 229 -9.91 -6.80 -22.62
C LEU A 229 -8.76 -6.27 -23.49
N MET A 230 -7.56 -6.82 -23.32
CA MET A 230 -6.34 -6.33 -23.94
C MET A 230 -6.21 -6.77 -25.41
N LYS A 231 -5.71 -5.87 -26.25
CA LYS A 231 -5.26 -6.19 -27.61
C LYS A 231 -3.99 -7.03 -27.59
N LYS A 232 -3.80 -7.85 -28.64
CA LYS A 232 -2.48 -8.41 -28.95
C LYS A 232 -1.49 -7.28 -29.25
N GLY A 233 -0.30 -7.34 -28.67
CA GLY A 233 0.68 -6.25 -28.66
C GLY A 233 0.41 -5.19 -27.57
N GLY A 234 -0.73 -5.28 -26.84
CA GLY A 234 -1.06 -4.35 -25.77
C GLY A 234 -0.20 -4.53 -24.52
N ILE A 235 -0.21 -3.51 -23.65
CA ILE A 235 0.65 -3.44 -22.47
C ILE A 235 -0.19 -3.25 -21.20
N ILE A 236 0.04 -4.09 -20.20
CA ILE A 236 -0.42 -3.87 -18.82
C ILE A 236 0.80 -3.51 -17.98
N VAL A 237 0.73 -2.43 -17.21
CA VAL A 237 1.71 -2.16 -16.16
C VAL A 237 1.05 -1.99 -14.81
N THR A 238 1.53 -2.76 -13.84
CA THR A 238 1.07 -2.71 -12.45
C THR A 238 2.04 -1.93 -11.57
N ILE A 239 1.51 -1.28 -10.54
CA ILE A 239 2.28 -0.83 -9.36
C ILE A 239 1.88 -1.61 -8.09
N SER A 240 1.08 -2.68 -8.25
CA SER A 240 0.54 -3.48 -7.15
C SER A 240 1.20 -4.84 -7.05
N GLY A 241 1.13 -5.42 -5.85
CA GLY A 241 1.65 -6.75 -5.54
C GLY A 241 3.14 -6.73 -5.19
N LEU A 242 3.82 -7.81 -5.56
CA LEU A 242 5.26 -7.97 -5.34
C LEU A 242 6.03 -7.43 -6.56
N PRO A 243 7.10 -6.64 -6.35
CA PRO A 243 7.86 -6.07 -7.45
C PRO A 243 8.65 -7.16 -8.18
N PHE A 244 8.75 -7.08 -9.51
CA PHE A 244 9.55 -7.98 -10.34
C PHE A 244 10.18 -7.25 -11.53
N GLY A 245 11.17 -7.88 -12.18
CA GLY A 245 11.77 -7.41 -13.43
C GLY A 245 13.16 -6.76 -13.29
N PRO A 246 13.67 -6.10 -14.36
CA PRO A 246 15.05 -5.62 -14.41
C PRO A 246 15.35 -4.55 -13.37
N LYS A 247 14.46 -3.55 -13.20
CA LYS A 247 14.64 -2.40 -12.28
C LYS A 247 14.72 -2.75 -10.78
N LEU A 248 14.50 -4.00 -10.37
CA LEU A 248 14.72 -4.40 -8.96
C LEU A 248 16.14 -4.14 -8.48
N LYS A 249 17.16 -4.19 -9.36
CA LYS A 249 18.55 -3.96 -8.95
C LYS A 249 18.87 -2.47 -8.72
N SER A 250 18.28 -1.57 -9.51
CA SER A 250 18.42 -0.11 -9.28
C SER A 250 17.54 0.35 -8.12
N GLY A 251 16.32 -0.18 -8.02
CA GLY A 251 15.36 0.18 -6.98
C GLY A 251 15.65 -0.37 -5.58
N MET A 252 16.23 -1.57 -5.48
CA MET A 252 16.58 -2.24 -4.21
C MET A 252 17.97 -2.90 -4.30
N PRO A 253 19.07 -2.12 -4.28
CA PRO A 253 20.42 -2.65 -4.47
C PRO A 253 20.85 -3.66 -3.39
N GLU A 254 20.40 -3.46 -2.14
CA GLU A 254 20.69 -4.34 -0.99
C GLU A 254 19.85 -5.63 -0.96
N MET A 255 18.97 -5.86 -1.95
CA MET A 255 18.13 -7.05 -1.99
C MET A 255 18.96 -8.32 -2.19
N PRO A 256 18.84 -9.35 -1.32
CA PRO A 256 19.53 -10.62 -1.50
C PRO A 256 19.19 -11.26 -2.85
N THR A 257 20.20 -11.72 -3.60
CA THR A 257 20.04 -12.29 -4.95
C THR A 257 18.99 -13.41 -5.00
N ALA A 258 18.92 -14.27 -3.98
CA ALA A 258 17.91 -15.32 -3.88
C ALA A 258 16.48 -14.78 -3.76
N MET A 259 16.27 -13.69 -2.99
CA MET A 259 14.98 -13.01 -2.91
C MET A 259 14.59 -12.39 -4.27
N ARG A 260 15.55 -11.76 -4.95
CA ARG A 260 15.32 -11.23 -6.31
C ARG A 260 14.93 -12.30 -7.32
N TRP A 261 15.50 -13.50 -7.23
CA TRP A 261 15.07 -14.66 -8.03
C TRP A 261 13.65 -15.09 -7.69
N ILE A 262 13.30 -15.22 -6.40
CA ILE A 262 11.93 -15.59 -5.96
C ILE A 262 10.90 -14.59 -6.50
N LEU A 263 11.15 -13.29 -6.33
CA LEU A 263 10.28 -12.22 -6.82
C LEU A 263 10.13 -12.22 -8.34
N ASN A 264 11.23 -12.40 -9.08
CA ASN A 264 11.20 -12.52 -10.54
C ASN A 264 10.44 -13.76 -11.01
N SER A 265 10.53 -14.90 -10.32
CA SER A 265 9.76 -16.10 -10.63
C SER A 265 8.26 -15.91 -10.40
N ILE A 266 7.87 -15.25 -9.31
CA ILE A 266 6.46 -14.90 -9.03
C ILE A 266 5.92 -13.95 -10.11
N GLY A 267 6.68 -12.91 -10.46
CA GLY A 267 6.35 -12.01 -11.57
C GLY A 267 6.24 -12.73 -12.91
N GLY A 268 7.18 -13.63 -13.19
CA GLY A 268 7.26 -14.42 -14.42
C GLY A 268 6.01 -15.25 -14.73
N ILE A 269 5.29 -15.72 -13.70
CA ILE A 269 3.99 -16.39 -13.88
C ILE A 269 2.97 -15.43 -14.53
N ASN A 270 2.88 -14.19 -14.03
CA ASN A 270 1.96 -13.19 -14.58
C ASN A 270 2.41 -12.71 -15.97
N GLN A 271 3.72 -12.58 -16.20
CA GLN A 271 4.28 -12.29 -17.52
C GLN A 271 3.97 -13.39 -18.54
N PHE A 272 4.11 -14.66 -18.17
CA PHE A 272 3.75 -15.80 -19.01
C PHE A 272 2.23 -15.86 -19.29
N ARG A 273 1.38 -15.61 -18.28
CA ARG A 273 -0.08 -15.52 -18.47
C ARG A 273 -0.45 -14.41 -19.45
N ALA A 274 0.17 -13.23 -19.36
CA ALA A 274 -0.06 -12.15 -20.31
C ALA A 274 0.49 -12.47 -21.72
N GLN A 275 1.68 -13.06 -21.81
CA GLN A 275 2.28 -13.46 -23.08
C GLN A 275 1.42 -14.48 -23.84
N ARG A 276 0.68 -15.35 -23.14
CA ARG A 276 -0.32 -16.26 -23.76
C ARG A 276 -1.48 -15.53 -24.44
N TYR A 277 -1.83 -14.33 -23.99
CA TYR A 277 -2.78 -13.43 -24.67
C TYR A 277 -2.10 -12.53 -25.72
N GLY A 278 -0.78 -12.59 -25.86
CA GLY A 278 0.00 -11.66 -26.67
C GLY A 278 0.19 -10.27 -26.04
N VAL A 279 0.10 -10.19 -24.71
CA VAL A 279 0.13 -8.94 -23.93
C VAL A 279 1.45 -8.85 -23.14
N THR A 280 2.04 -7.64 -23.10
CA THR A 280 3.22 -7.36 -22.27
C THR A 280 2.79 -6.99 -20.86
N TYR A 281 3.29 -7.68 -19.83
CA TYR A 281 3.00 -7.37 -18.42
C TYR A 281 4.27 -6.92 -17.69
N LEU A 282 4.24 -5.72 -17.13
CA LEU A 282 5.38 -5.11 -16.42
C LEU A 282 4.96 -4.68 -15.00
N HIS A 283 5.95 -4.55 -14.12
CA HIS A 283 5.81 -3.84 -12.85
C HIS A 283 6.62 -2.55 -12.92
N LEU A 284 6.01 -1.38 -12.70
CA LEU A 284 6.78 -0.15 -12.61
C LEU A 284 7.51 -0.10 -11.26
N PHE A 285 8.83 0.01 -11.32
CA PHE A 285 9.59 0.58 -10.22
C PHE A 285 9.94 2.03 -10.56
N ILE A 286 9.47 2.97 -9.73
CA ILE A 286 9.58 4.41 -9.93
C ILE A 286 11.00 4.86 -9.55
N GLU A 287 11.65 5.65 -10.41
CA GLU A 287 12.98 6.21 -10.16
C GLU A 287 12.87 7.75 -10.07
N PRO A 288 13.39 8.40 -9.02
CA PRO A 288 13.39 9.87 -8.93
C PRO A 288 14.09 10.54 -10.13
N SER A 289 13.45 11.54 -10.74
CA SER A 289 13.90 12.14 -12.00
C SER A 289 13.63 13.64 -12.04
N ALA A 290 14.70 14.45 -12.10
CA ALA A 290 14.60 15.90 -12.28
C ALA A 290 14.07 16.30 -13.67
N GLU A 291 14.31 15.49 -14.71
CA GLU A 291 13.80 15.79 -16.06
C GLU A 291 12.29 15.59 -16.14
N ASP A 292 11.78 14.48 -15.59
CA ASP A 292 10.34 14.22 -15.52
C ASP A 292 9.63 15.29 -14.68
N LEU A 293 10.21 15.73 -13.57
CA LEU A 293 9.70 16.86 -12.80
C LEU A 293 9.75 18.18 -13.59
N LYS A 294 10.79 18.46 -14.38
CA LYS A 294 10.82 19.65 -15.26
C LYS A 294 9.68 19.61 -16.29
N ARG A 295 9.43 18.45 -16.93
CA ARG A 295 8.30 18.24 -17.85
C ARG A 295 6.93 18.43 -17.16
N LEU A 296 6.76 17.84 -15.98
CA LEU A 296 5.55 17.97 -15.17
C LEU A 296 5.29 19.42 -14.74
N ALA A 297 6.33 20.19 -14.39
CA ALA A 297 6.19 21.59 -14.03
C ALA A 297 5.67 22.42 -15.20
N THR A 298 6.19 22.20 -16.43
CA THR A 298 5.66 22.83 -17.65
C THR A 298 4.17 22.51 -17.83
N TRP A 299 3.75 21.25 -17.71
CA TRP A 299 2.35 20.86 -17.89
C TRP A 299 1.40 21.36 -16.79
N ILE A 300 1.93 21.66 -15.59
CA ILE A 300 1.19 22.30 -14.50
C ILE A 300 1.03 23.80 -14.77
N ASP A 301 2.09 24.50 -15.18
CA ASP A 301 2.06 25.93 -15.50
C ASP A 301 1.28 26.24 -16.79
N GLU A 302 1.25 25.31 -17.75
CA GLU A 302 0.30 25.31 -18.89
C GLU A 302 -1.15 24.96 -18.48
N GLY A 303 -1.39 24.55 -17.23
CA GLY A 303 -2.71 24.18 -16.71
C GLY A 303 -3.28 22.85 -17.24
N LYS A 304 -2.49 22.03 -17.93
CA LYS A 304 -2.90 20.70 -18.44
C LYS A 304 -3.14 19.73 -17.27
N ILE A 305 -2.27 19.75 -16.27
CA ILE A 305 -2.41 19.01 -15.01
C ILE A 305 -2.77 20.01 -13.90
N LYS A 306 -3.80 19.70 -13.11
CA LYS A 306 -4.15 20.49 -11.91
C LYS A 306 -4.25 19.61 -10.67
N PRO A 307 -3.57 19.93 -9.55
CA PRO A 307 -3.81 19.31 -8.24
C PRO A 307 -5.17 19.74 -7.71
N VAL A 308 -5.89 18.84 -7.03
CA VAL A 308 -7.28 19.06 -6.57
C VAL A 308 -7.39 18.85 -5.07
N CYS A 309 -8.00 19.80 -4.36
CA CYS A 309 -8.16 19.70 -2.91
C CYS A 309 -9.29 18.74 -2.52
N ALA A 310 -8.94 17.59 -1.94
CA ALA A 310 -9.87 16.55 -1.50
C ALA A 310 -10.99 17.01 -0.52
N ASN A 311 -10.82 18.16 0.14
CA ASN A 311 -11.82 18.71 1.06
C ASN A 311 -12.81 19.70 0.40
N CYS A 312 -12.52 20.20 -0.81
CA CYS A 312 -13.29 21.32 -1.39
C CYS A 312 -13.35 21.40 -2.92
N ALA A 313 -12.82 20.42 -3.66
CA ALA A 313 -12.85 20.34 -5.14
C ALA A 313 -12.08 21.44 -5.91
N LYS A 314 -11.67 22.54 -5.27
CA LYS A 314 -10.90 23.60 -5.95
C LYS A 314 -9.55 23.05 -6.41
N ALA A 315 -9.16 23.43 -7.63
CA ALA A 315 -8.04 22.82 -8.36
C ALA A 315 -7.02 23.86 -8.87
N GLY A 316 -5.81 23.84 -8.32
CA GLY A 316 -4.69 24.67 -8.79
C GLY A 316 -4.98 26.18 -8.83
N THR A 317 -5.45 26.77 -7.72
CA THR A 317 -5.91 28.18 -7.71
C THR A 317 -5.18 29.09 -6.71
N THR A 318 -4.18 28.59 -5.99
CA THR A 318 -3.54 29.34 -4.90
C THR A 318 -2.03 29.38 -5.03
N THR A 319 -1.46 30.51 -5.39
CA THR A 319 -0.03 30.80 -5.14
C THR A 319 0.25 31.10 -3.67
N ASP A 320 -0.79 31.45 -2.89
CA ASP A 320 -0.69 31.59 -1.43
C ASP A 320 -0.46 30.24 -0.73
N ASN A 321 0.66 30.15 -0.02
CA ASN A 321 1.06 28.98 0.77
C ASN A 321 0.29 28.86 2.12
N THR A 322 -0.50 29.87 2.50
CA THR A 322 -1.04 30.03 3.86
C THR A 322 -2.28 29.18 4.14
N LEU A 323 -2.06 27.92 4.51
CA LEU A 323 -3.16 27.08 5.00
C LEU A 323 -3.79 27.64 6.29
N GLN A 324 -5.11 27.82 6.24
CA GLN A 324 -5.89 28.41 7.31
C GLN A 324 -6.25 27.38 8.38
N ARG A 325 -5.81 27.62 9.63
CA ARG A 325 -6.21 26.81 10.79
C ARG A 325 -7.72 26.84 11.00
N CYS A 326 -8.29 25.66 11.26
CA CYS A 326 -9.70 25.47 11.59
C CYS A 326 -10.17 26.46 12.65
N ALA A 327 -11.25 27.20 12.38
CA ALA A 327 -11.75 28.22 13.29
C ALA A 327 -12.05 27.68 14.71
N LYS A 328 -12.43 26.40 14.84
CA LYS A 328 -12.71 25.75 16.13
C LYS A 328 -11.47 25.08 16.73
N CYS A 329 -11.04 23.92 16.22
CA CYS A 329 -9.99 23.10 16.87
C CYS A 329 -8.56 23.65 16.75
N LYS A 330 -8.31 24.63 15.87
CA LYS A 330 -6.98 25.21 15.53
C LYS A 330 -5.90 24.24 14.99
N THR A 331 -6.08 22.92 15.11
CA THR A 331 -5.14 21.88 14.65
C THR A 331 -5.22 21.66 13.14
N THR A 332 -6.40 21.28 12.63
CA THR A 332 -6.61 20.96 11.20
C THR A 332 -6.44 22.20 10.32
N LEU A 333 -5.83 22.01 9.14
CA LEU A 333 -5.51 23.03 8.15
C LEU A 333 -6.39 22.92 6.91
N TYR A 334 -6.71 24.06 6.29
CA TYR A 334 -7.59 24.16 5.10
C TYR A 334 -7.07 25.22 4.13
N CYS A 335 -7.19 25.01 2.82
CA CYS A 335 -6.80 26.02 1.81
C CYS A 335 -7.70 27.28 1.80
N SER A 336 -8.86 27.24 2.47
CA SER A 336 -9.78 28.39 2.58
C SER A 336 -10.84 28.16 3.66
N ARG A 337 -11.54 29.23 4.08
CA ARG A 337 -12.73 29.11 4.94
C ARG A 337 -13.84 28.30 4.32
N ASP A 338 -14.02 28.33 3.00
CA ASP A 338 -15.03 27.50 2.34
C ASP A 338 -14.64 26.02 2.34
N CYS A 339 -13.35 25.71 2.18
CA CYS A 339 -12.83 24.36 2.37
C CYS A 339 -13.09 23.83 3.79
N GLN A 340 -12.93 24.69 4.81
CA GLN A 340 -13.34 24.36 6.18
C GLN A 340 -14.87 24.13 6.28
N LYS A 341 -15.72 24.98 5.65
CA LYS A 341 -17.19 24.82 5.67
C LYS A 341 -17.63 23.49 5.04
N SER A 342 -17.06 23.12 3.89
CA SER A 342 -17.36 21.86 3.18
C SER A 342 -17.04 20.64 4.05
N HIS A 343 -15.82 20.57 4.60
CA HIS A 343 -15.41 19.44 5.44
C HIS A 343 -16.07 19.44 6.84
N TRP A 344 -16.60 20.58 7.31
CA TRP A 344 -17.13 20.73 8.68
C TRP A 344 -18.17 19.67 9.08
N LYS A 345 -18.98 19.18 8.13
CA LYS A 345 -19.99 18.13 8.37
C LYS A 345 -19.38 16.84 8.94
N THR A 346 -18.19 16.46 8.46
CA THR A 346 -17.44 15.27 8.86
C THR A 346 -16.48 15.61 10.00
N HIS A 347 -15.67 16.64 9.81
CA HIS A 347 -14.63 17.08 10.76
C HIS A 347 -15.15 17.27 12.18
N LYS A 348 -16.35 17.87 12.34
CA LYS A 348 -16.95 18.14 13.66
C LYS A 348 -17.16 16.89 14.52
N LYS A 349 -17.31 15.71 13.90
CA LYS A 349 -17.48 14.42 14.59
C LYS A 349 -16.14 13.97 15.17
N ALA A 350 -15.09 13.93 14.35
CA ALA A 350 -13.74 13.55 14.77
C ALA A 350 -13.18 14.52 15.84
N SER A 351 -13.34 15.83 15.66
CA SER A 351 -12.86 16.81 16.65
C SER A 351 -13.55 16.71 18.02
N ALA A 352 -14.70 16.03 18.12
CA ALA A 352 -15.37 15.78 19.38
C ALA A 352 -14.80 14.55 20.12
N SER A 353 -14.41 13.49 19.40
CA SER A 353 -13.69 12.35 19.98
C SER A 353 -12.25 12.72 20.39
N ASP A 354 -11.57 13.54 19.59
CA ASP A 354 -10.20 13.98 19.88
C ASP A 354 -10.14 14.82 21.16
N ALA A 355 -11.15 15.68 21.37
CA ALA A 355 -11.26 16.51 22.57
C ALA A 355 -11.46 15.69 23.85
N ALA A 356 -12.21 14.58 23.79
CA ALA A 356 -12.42 13.68 24.92
C ALA A 356 -11.15 12.89 25.29
N ASN A 357 -10.37 12.46 24.30
CA ASN A 357 -9.09 11.78 24.51
C ASN A 357 -7.98 12.74 24.99
N ALA A 358 -8.02 14.03 24.62
CA ALA A 358 -7.05 15.01 25.09
C ALA A 358 -7.15 15.29 26.60
N THR A 359 -8.35 15.17 27.20
CA THR A 359 -8.58 15.42 28.63
C THR A 359 -8.05 14.34 29.59
N SER A 360 -7.57 13.19 29.10
CA SER A 360 -7.08 12.08 29.94
C SER A 360 -5.55 11.97 30.02
N ALA A 361 -4.78 12.84 29.34
CA ALA A 361 -3.32 12.78 29.27
C ALA A 361 -2.62 13.70 30.30
N GLY A 362 -2.62 13.29 31.58
CA GLY A 362 -1.78 13.92 32.62
C GLY A 362 -0.30 13.47 32.54
N PRO A 363 0.66 14.29 33.03
CA PRO A 363 2.09 13.96 32.94
C PRO A 363 2.49 12.87 33.95
N SER A 364 2.67 11.63 33.49
CA SER A 364 3.18 10.53 34.31
C SER A 364 4.68 10.67 34.56
N SER A 365 5.08 10.81 35.83
CA SER A 365 6.47 10.92 36.24
C SER A 365 7.25 9.60 36.10
N SER A 366 8.58 9.73 35.97
CA SER A 366 9.50 8.60 35.87
C SER A 366 9.59 7.79 37.18
N ALA A 367 9.33 6.49 37.11
CA ALA A 367 9.64 5.54 38.17
C ALA A 367 10.41 4.34 37.57
N ALA A 368 11.54 3.98 38.18
CA ALA A 368 12.34 2.84 37.75
C ALA A 368 11.59 1.52 37.99
N ARG A 369 11.85 0.49 37.17
CA ARG A 369 11.35 -0.87 37.39
C ARG A 369 12.51 -1.87 37.48
N SER A 370 12.38 -2.76 38.45
CA SER A 370 13.30 -3.86 38.71
C SER A 370 13.22 -4.95 37.64
N THR A 371 14.29 -5.74 37.55
CA THR A 371 14.40 -6.90 36.67
C THR A 371 13.60 -8.09 37.19
N ALA A 372 12.73 -8.64 36.34
CA ALA A 372 12.07 -9.94 36.51
C ALA A 372 11.96 -10.62 35.12
N PRO A 373 11.97 -11.96 35.03
CA PRO A 373 12.19 -12.67 33.78
C PRO A 373 11.02 -12.62 32.79
N SER A 374 11.30 -12.95 31.54
CA SER A 374 10.41 -12.78 30.39
C SER A 374 9.20 -13.73 30.38
N SER A 375 8.07 -13.20 29.94
CA SER A 375 6.99 -13.97 29.32
C SER A 375 6.54 -13.26 28.04
N ALA A 376 5.98 -14.02 27.09
CA ALA A 376 5.90 -13.59 25.69
C ALA A 376 5.01 -12.36 25.44
N PHE A 377 5.45 -11.51 24.50
CA PHE A 377 4.65 -10.40 23.96
C PHE A 377 3.36 -10.95 23.35
N ARG A 378 2.19 -10.41 23.73
CA ARG A 378 0.89 -10.80 23.16
C ARG A 378 0.23 -9.60 22.50
N GLY A 379 0.03 -9.67 21.19
CA GLY A 379 -0.90 -8.79 20.49
C GLY A 379 -2.36 -9.17 20.79
N PRO A 380 -3.32 -8.27 20.51
CA PRO A 380 -4.74 -8.62 20.55
C PRO A 380 -5.08 -9.69 19.50
N PRO A 381 -6.15 -10.49 19.68
CA PRO A 381 -6.64 -11.41 18.65
C PRO A 381 -7.07 -10.65 17.38
N PRO A 382 -7.03 -11.30 16.20
CA PRO A 382 -7.70 -10.79 15.02
C PRO A 382 -9.20 -10.54 15.29
N LYS A 383 -9.77 -9.52 14.64
CA LYS A 383 -11.19 -9.16 14.75
C LYS A 383 -12.05 -10.39 14.40
N GLY A 384 -13.16 -10.58 15.13
CA GLY A 384 -14.03 -11.75 14.96
C GLY A 384 -13.50 -13.06 15.60
N LEU A 385 -12.21 -13.14 15.96
CA LEU A 385 -11.63 -14.24 16.75
C LEU A 385 -11.53 -13.88 18.24
N THR A 386 -11.39 -14.90 19.07
CA THR A 386 -11.26 -14.78 20.53
C THR A 386 -9.86 -15.12 21.03
N ALA A 387 -9.11 -15.99 20.32
CA ALA A 387 -7.74 -16.33 20.64
C ALA A 387 -6.72 -15.76 19.65
N ALA A 388 -5.74 -15.01 20.18
CA ALA A 388 -4.49 -14.71 19.49
C ALA A 388 -3.61 -15.97 19.49
N ILE A 389 -2.88 -16.22 18.41
CA ILE A 389 -1.80 -17.21 18.36
C ILE A 389 -0.49 -16.50 18.05
N ASP A 390 0.59 -16.97 18.66
CA ASP A 390 1.95 -16.56 18.27
C ASP A 390 2.40 -17.35 17.03
N LYS A 391 3.24 -16.72 16.21
CA LYS A 391 3.83 -17.25 14.97
C LYS A 391 2.87 -18.09 14.09
N PRO A 392 1.77 -17.51 13.57
CA PRO A 392 0.82 -18.22 12.72
C PRO A 392 1.44 -19.01 11.55
N PHE A 393 2.48 -18.52 10.87
CA PHE A 393 3.08 -19.22 9.73
C PHE A 393 4.01 -20.37 10.13
N HIS A 394 4.70 -20.29 11.28
CA HIS A 394 5.31 -21.48 11.90
C HIS A 394 4.22 -22.52 12.23
N ARG A 395 3.13 -22.09 12.85
CA ARG A 395 2.02 -23.00 13.18
C ARG A 395 1.32 -23.57 11.94
N LEU A 396 1.34 -22.88 10.80
CA LEU A 396 0.91 -23.44 9.53
C LEU A 396 1.89 -24.50 9.05
N ASN A 397 3.20 -24.23 9.02
CA ASN A 397 4.24 -25.23 8.69
C ASN A 397 4.07 -26.52 9.50
N ASP A 398 3.86 -26.37 10.82
CA ASP A 398 3.78 -27.46 11.78
C ASP A 398 2.37 -28.09 11.85
N LYS A 399 1.41 -27.61 11.03
CA LYS A 399 -0.02 -28.00 11.01
C LYS A 399 -0.78 -27.76 12.33
N THR A 400 -0.23 -26.95 13.23
CA THR A 400 -0.81 -26.58 14.53
C THR A 400 -1.60 -25.27 14.53
N TRP A 401 -1.86 -24.64 13.38
CA TRP A 401 -2.52 -23.33 13.27
C TRP A 401 -3.94 -23.26 13.85
N LEU A 402 -4.68 -24.36 13.79
CA LEU A 402 -6.02 -24.49 14.40
C LEU A 402 -5.96 -24.90 15.89
N HIS A 403 -4.82 -25.41 16.37
CA HIS A 403 -4.68 -25.98 17.71
C HIS A 403 -4.58 -24.89 18.78
N ASN A 404 -5.01 -25.18 20.01
CA ASN A 404 -5.03 -24.22 21.12
C ASN A 404 -5.89 -22.97 20.84
N ARG A 405 -6.92 -23.11 19.99
CA ARG A 405 -7.98 -22.12 19.77
C ARG A 405 -9.32 -22.64 20.32
N PRO A 406 -10.24 -21.76 20.76
CA PRO A 406 -11.62 -22.12 21.06
C PRO A 406 -12.36 -22.70 19.84
N GLU A 407 -13.32 -23.59 20.08
CA GLU A 407 -14.07 -24.30 19.02
C GLU A 407 -14.68 -23.34 17.99
N GLN A 408 -15.33 -22.29 18.47
CA GLN A 408 -15.99 -21.28 17.64
C GLN A 408 -15.03 -20.47 16.76
N ASP A 409 -13.74 -20.36 17.12
CA ASP A 409 -12.74 -19.74 16.25
C ASP A 409 -12.34 -20.73 15.14
N VAL A 410 -12.11 -21.99 15.48
CA VAL A 410 -11.78 -23.05 14.50
C VAL A 410 -12.91 -23.22 13.48
N TYR A 411 -14.18 -23.16 13.90
CA TYR A 411 -15.32 -23.25 12.98
C TYR A 411 -15.34 -22.12 11.95
N LYS A 412 -15.20 -20.85 12.38
CA LYS A 412 -15.12 -19.69 11.47
C LYS A 412 -13.98 -19.86 10.47
N LEU A 413 -12.79 -20.22 10.96
CA LEU A 413 -11.59 -20.34 10.14
C LEU A 413 -11.67 -21.50 9.13
N LEU A 414 -12.35 -22.60 9.46
CA LEU A 414 -12.63 -23.68 8.50
C LEU A 414 -13.65 -23.24 7.44
N ILE A 415 -14.75 -22.59 7.85
CA ILE A 415 -15.78 -22.08 6.94
C ILE A 415 -15.19 -21.06 5.96
N ASP A 416 -14.43 -20.09 6.44
CA ASP A 416 -13.87 -19.02 5.60
C ASP A 416 -12.68 -19.50 4.76
N CYS A 417 -11.95 -20.53 5.20
CA CYS A 417 -10.97 -21.24 4.38
C CYS A 417 -11.63 -21.91 3.16
N TYR A 418 -12.76 -22.61 3.36
CA TYR A 418 -13.54 -23.18 2.27
C TYR A 418 -14.10 -22.10 1.33
N ARG A 419 -14.75 -21.06 1.89
CA ARG A 419 -15.37 -19.99 1.08
C ARG A 419 -14.33 -19.25 0.23
N LEU A 420 -13.17 -18.90 0.80
CA LEU A 420 -12.06 -18.28 0.07
C LEU A 420 -11.46 -19.24 -0.97
N ARG A 421 -11.38 -20.55 -0.69
CA ARG A 421 -10.94 -21.54 -1.69
C ARG A 421 -11.92 -21.65 -2.87
N MET A 422 -13.22 -21.51 -2.65
CA MET A 422 -14.20 -21.50 -3.75
C MET A 422 -14.07 -20.23 -4.61
N GLU A 423 -13.83 -19.06 -3.98
CA GLU A 423 -13.48 -17.82 -4.70
C GLU A 423 -12.20 -17.99 -5.53
N ASP A 424 -11.14 -18.54 -4.93
CA ASP A 424 -9.88 -18.82 -5.61
C ASP A 424 -10.03 -19.77 -6.81
N VAL A 425 -10.82 -20.84 -6.67
CA VAL A 425 -11.03 -21.80 -7.77
C VAL A 425 -11.77 -21.13 -8.92
N TYR A 426 -12.83 -20.36 -8.62
CA TYR A 426 -13.59 -19.62 -9.62
C TYR A 426 -12.73 -18.55 -10.34
N ASN A 427 -12.01 -17.72 -9.58
CA ASN A 427 -11.28 -16.56 -10.12
C ASN A 427 -9.87 -16.88 -10.64
N LEU A 428 -9.21 -17.96 -10.19
CA LEU A 428 -7.82 -18.28 -10.54
C LEU A 428 -7.65 -19.58 -11.32
N GLU A 429 -8.49 -20.59 -11.08
CA GLU A 429 -8.50 -21.86 -11.84
C GLU A 429 -9.53 -21.82 -13.00
N GLY A 430 -10.57 -20.99 -12.90
CA GLY A 430 -11.63 -20.86 -13.91
C GLY A 430 -12.66 -22.01 -13.86
N GLU A 431 -12.60 -22.80 -12.79
CA GLU A 431 -13.48 -23.94 -12.53
C GLU A 431 -14.58 -23.52 -11.53
N ALA A 432 -15.74 -24.18 -11.54
CA ALA A 432 -16.79 -23.98 -10.54
C ALA A 432 -17.16 -25.32 -9.91
N ASP A 433 -17.03 -25.45 -8.59
CA ASP A 433 -17.52 -26.63 -7.87
C ASP A 433 -19.06 -26.59 -7.86
N GLU A 434 -19.71 -27.58 -8.45
CA GLU A 434 -21.17 -27.73 -8.58
C GLU A 434 -21.90 -27.70 -7.22
N ASP A 435 -21.20 -27.98 -6.12
CA ASP A 435 -21.70 -27.94 -4.74
C ASP A 435 -21.28 -26.69 -3.97
N SER A 436 -20.84 -25.67 -4.69
CA SER A 436 -20.63 -24.31 -4.22
C SER A 436 -21.65 -23.36 -4.86
N ILE A 437 -21.81 -22.17 -4.26
CA ILE A 437 -22.63 -21.09 -4.82
C ILE A 437 -22.15 -20.61 -6.20
N TYR A 438 -20.88 -20.86 -6.55
CA TYR A 438 -20.31 -20.51 -7.86
C TYR A 438 -20.70 -21.53 -8.96
N GLY A 439 -20.97 -22.78 -8.58
CA GLY A 439 -21.48 -23.83 -9.47
C GLY A 439 -23.01 -23.90 -9.54
N GLY A 440 -23.72 -22.95 -8.91
CA GLY A 440 -25.18 -22.87 -8.93
C GLY A 440 -25.90 -23.59 -7.78
N ALA A 441 -25.20 -24.16 -6.80
CA ALA A 441 -25.84 -24.69 -5.60
C ALA A 441 -26.46 -23.57 -4.76
N ALA A 442 -27.62 -23.85 -4.15
CA ALA A 442 -28.34 -22.88 -3.30
C ALA A 442 -27.56 -22.45 -2.03
N ASN A 443 -26.53 -23.20 -1.66
CA ASN A 443 -25.52 -22.89 -0.63
C ASN A 443 -24.32 -23.83 -0.79
N GLY A 444 -23.16 -23.47 -0.23
CA GLY A 444 -21.95 -24.29 -0.24
C GLY A 444 -21.94 -25.49 0.72
N GLY A 445 -23.09 -25.94 1.24
CA GLY A 445 -23.16 -26.97 2.29
C GLY A 445 -22.56 -28.32 1.89
N ARG A 446 -22.88 -28.83 0.69
CA ARG A 446 -22.36 -30.12 0.21
C ARG A 446 -20.85 -30.06 -0.07
N GLY A 447 -20.36 -28.95 -0.65
CA GLY A 447 -18.93 -28.73 -0.86
C GLY A 447 -18.15 -28.57 0.46
N PHE A 448 -18.73 -27.86 1.44
CA PHE A 448 -18.14 -27.73 2.77
C PHE A 448 -18.10 -29.05 3.53
N GLN A 449 -19.09 -29.94 3.34
CA GLN A 449 -19.07 -31.28 3.94
C GLN A 449 -17.86 -32.09 3.43
N ARG A 450 -17.59 -32.07 2.11
CA ARG A 450 -16.37 -32.68 1.55
C ARG A 450 -15.09 -32.04 2.10
N PHE A 451 -15.05 -30.71 2.24
CA PHE A 451 -13.92 -30.00 2.82
C PHE A 451 -13.63 -30.44 4.26
N LEU A 452 -14.66 -30.62 5.10
CA LEU A 452 -14.49 -31.12 6.46
C LEU A 452 -13.98 -32.57 6.48
N SER A 453 -14.53 -33.46 5.65
CA SER A 453 -14.04 -34.84 5.52
C SER A 453 -12.58 -34.90 5.03
N LEU A 454 -12.20 -34.05 4.07
CA LEU A 454 -10.81 -33.90 3.64
C LEU A 454 -9.93 -33.42 4.80
N ALA A 455 -10.35 -32.40 5.56
CA ALA A 455 -9.60 -31.89 6.70
C ALA A 455 -9.41 -32.95 7.81
N GLN A 456 -10.43 -33.76 8.07
CA GLN A 456 -10.37 -34.89 9.01
C GLN A 456 -9.37 -35.98 8.57
N SER A 457 -9.20 -36.20 7.26
CA SER A 457 -8.18 -37.13 6.74
C SER A 457 -6.73 -36.65 6.93
N ARG A 458 -6.51 -35.35 7.22
CA ARG A 458 -5.15 -34.78 7.35
C ARG A 458 -4.62 -34.97 8.77
N ARG A 459 -3.89 -36.06 9.00
CA ARG A 459 -3.24 -36.40 10.28
C ARG A 459 -2.56 -35.17 10.91
N GLY A 460 -3.02 -34.80 12.10
CA GLY A 460 -2.48 -33.70 12.91
C GLY A 460 -3.00 -32.30 12.60
N LEU A 461 -3.83 -32.10 11.57
CA LEU A 461 -4.27 -30.76 11.16
C LEU A 461 -5.35 -30.17 12.09
N LEU A 462 -6.30 -31.00 12.52
CA LEU A 462 -7.38 -30.59 13.41
C LEU A 462 -6.99 -30.77 14.89
N PRO A 463 -7.56 -29.96 15.82
CA PRO A 463 -7.30 -30.09 17.25
C PRO A 463 -7.72 -31.45 17.82
N SER A 464 -7.12 -31.87 18.93
CA SER A 464 -7.41 -33.14 19.61
C SER A 464 -8.85 -33.30 20.14
N TRP A 465 -9.58 -32.20 20.30
CA TRP A 465 -11.01 -32.22 20.67
C TRP A 465 -11.95 -32.41 19.48
N TRP A 466 -11.45 -32.41 18.24
CA TRP A 466 -12.31 -32.49 17.06
C TRP A 466 -12.96 -33.87 16.89
N SER A 467 -14.29 -33.88 16.74
CA SER A 467 -15.11 -35.08 16.54
C SER A 467 -16.11 -34.89 15.38
N GLU A 468 -16.86 -35.93 15.05
CA GLU A 468 -17.97 -35.88 14.09
C GLU A 468 -19.13 -34.98 14.57
N GLU A 469 -19.38 -34.94 15.88
CA GLU A 469 -20.30 -33.98 16.51
C GLU A 469 -19.81 -32.54 16.31
N LYS A 470 -18.51 -32.27 16.49
CA LYS A 470 -17.92 -30.94 16.28
C LYS A 470 -17.89 -30.54 14.79
N ALA A 471 -17.74 -31.50 13.88
CA ALA A 471 -17.96 -31.27 12.45
C ALA A 471 -19.43 -30.89 12.15
N SER A 472 -20.38 -31.54 12.82
CA SER A 472 -21.82 -31.25 12.70
C SER A 472 -22.19 -29.89 13.30
N GLU A 473 -21.59 -29.48 14.43
CA GLU A 473 -21.69 -28.12 14.97
C GLU A 473 -21.15 -27.07 13.99
N CYS A 474 -19.98 -27.32 13.40
CA CYS A 474 -19.35 -26.45 12.42
C CYS A 474 -20.24 -26.28 11.17
N MET A 475 -20.79 -27.38 10.65
CA MET A 475 -21.78 -27.35 9.57
C MET A 475 -23.02 -26.54 9.95
N ARG A 476 -23.55 -26.70 11.17
CA ARG A 476 -24.70 -25.93 11.71
C ARG A 476 -24.38 -24.45 11.97
N LEU A 477 -23.11 -24.06 12.06
CA LEU A 477 -22.71 -22.64 12.02
C LEU A 477 -22.72 -22.12 10.57
N GLY A 478 -22.17 -22.88 9.63
CA GLY A 478 -22.10 -22.54 8.21
C GLY A 478 -23.47 -22.45 7.51
N MET A 479 -24.39 -23.36 7.83
CA MET A 479 -25.73 -23.47 7.25
C MET A 479 -26.74 -22.45 7.79
N ARG A 480 -26.28 -21.35 8.42
CA ARG A 480 -27.16 -20.26 8.85
C ARG A 480 -27.41 -19.30 7.70
N ASN A 481 -28.68 -18.97 7.46
CA ASN A 481 -29.10 -18.01 6.42
C ASN A 481 -28.72 -16.55 6.74
N SER A 482 -28.01 -16.27 7.85
CA SER A 482 -27.59 -14.94 8.25
C SER A 482 -26.34 -14.96 9.13
N GLY A 483 -25.59 -13.86 9.11
CA GLY A 483 -24.29 -13.73 9.78
C GLY A 483 -23.11 -13.97 8.84
N TRP A 484 -21.92 -13.59 9.29
CA TRP A 484 -20.70 -13.56 8.47
C TRP A 484 -20.33 -14.92 7.86
N SER A 485 -20.29 -15.98 8.68
CA SER A 485 -19.84 -17.33 8.27
C SER A 485 -20.93 -18.13 7.55
N SER A 486 -21.81 -17.49 6.77
CA SER A 486 -22.83 -18.20 5.99
C SER A 486 -22.24 -18.84 4.73
N LEU A 487 -22.48 -20.13 4.54
CA LEU A 487 -22.13 -20.88 3.33
C LEU A 487 -22.98 -20.50 2.10
N SER A 488 -24.04 -19.70 2.30
CA SER A 488 -24.84 -19.10 1.22
C SER A 488 -24.24 -17.79 0.70
N SER A 489 -23.15 -17.30 1.31
CA SER A 489 -22.55 -15.99 1.00
C SER A 489 -21.11 -16.15 0.49
N ALA A 490 -20.79 -15.50 -0.63
CA ALA A 490 -19.43 -15.34 -1.12
C ALA A 490 -18.54 -14.57 -0.13
N VAL A 491 -17.22 -14.62 -0.37
CA VAL A 491 -16.22 -13.72 0.21
C VAL A 491 -15.18 -13.41 -0.86
N GLU A 492 -14.71 -12.18 -0.91
CA GLU A 492 -13.45 -11.83 -1.55
C GLU A 492 -12.30 -11.83 -0.53
N LYS A 493 -11.05 -11.86 -1.03
CA LYS A 493 -9.86 -11.44 -0.27
C LYS A 493 -10.08 -10.13 0.52
N SER A 494 -10.80 -9.18 -0.07
CA SER A 494 -11.19 -7.88 0.51
C SER A 494 -11.90 -8.05 1.85
N ASP A 495 -12.96 -8.85 1.85
CA ASP A 495 -13.88 -9.03 2.97
C ASP A 495 -13.22 -9.78 4.12
N ILE A 496 -12.35 -10.76 3.80
CA ILE A 496 -11.53 -11.49 4.77
C ILE A 496 -10.62 -10.52 5.53
N VAL A 497 -9.96 -9.58 4.83
CA VAL A 497 -9.10 -8.58 5.49
C VAL A 497 -9.90 -7.64 6.37
N GLU A 498 -11.08 -7.16 5.92
CA GLU A 498 -11.92 -6.30 6.76
C GLU A 498 -12.52 -7.06 7.96
N HIS A 499 -12.98 -8.30 7.78
CA HIS A 499 -13.57 -9.10 8.85
C HIS A 499 -12.55 -9.37 9.95
N PHE A 500 -11.38 -9.89 9.60
CA PHE A 500 -10.35 -10.28 10.57
C PHE A 500 -9.44 -9.12 11.01
N GLY A 501 -9.46 -7.98 10.32
CA GLY A 501 -8.60 -6.83 10.62
C GLY A 501 -7.11 -7.09 10.38
N ASP A 502 -6.79 -8.17 9.68
CA ASP A 502 -5.45 -8.72 9.47
C ASP A 502 -5.19 -8.86 7.95
N PRO A 503 -4.24 -8.09 7.37
CA PRO A 503 -3.96 -8.11 5.95
C PRO A 503 -3.32 -9.42 5.45
N VAL A 504 -2.78 -10.27 6.34
CA VAL A 504 -2.21 -11.58 5.98
C VAL A 504 -3.15 -12.75 6.29
N MET A 505 -4.36 -12.52 6.80
CA MET A 505 -5.36 -13.58 7.04
C MET A 505 -5.78 -14.35 5.77
N PRO A 506 -6.03 -13.73 4.59
CA PRO A 506 -6.34 -14.47 3.37
C PRO A 506 -5.21 -15.42 2.95
N MET A 507 -3.96 -15.04 3.24
CA MET A 507 -2.79 -15.88 2.99
C MET A 507 -2.78 -17.07 3.95
N GLN A 508 -2.97 -16.85 5.27
CA GLN A 508 -3.08 -17.92 6.26
C GLN A 508 -4.16 -18.95 5.90
N LEU A 509 -5.36 -18.48 5.52
CA LEU A 509 -6.47 -19.34 5.09
C LEU A 509 -6.13 -20.14 3.83
N ARG A 510 -5.48 -19.53 2.83
CA ARG A 510 -5.01 -20.24 1.62
C ARG A 510 -3.99 -21.34 1.94
N MET A 511 -3.11 -21.14 2.92
CA MET A 511 -2.13 -22.17 3.32
C MET A 511 -2.81 -23.33 4.08
N LEU A 512 -3.82 -23.04 4.91
CA LEU A 512 -4.68 -24.07 5.50
C LEU A 512 -5.44 -24.84 4.39
N GLY A 513 -5.96 -24.13 3.38
CA GLY A 513 -6.61 -24.73 2.21
C GLY A 513 -5.68 -25.68 1.46
N GLU A 514 -4.45 -25.27 1.19
CA GLU A 514 -3.42 -26.14 0.60
C GLU A 514 -3.17 -27.40 1.44
N GLN A 515 -3.19 -27.32 2.77
CA GLN A 515 -3.06 -28.48 3.66
C GLN A 515 -4.27 -29.41 3.62
N VAL A 516 -5.49 -28.86 3.48
CA VAL A 516 -6.73 -29.66 3.36
C VAL A 516 -6.85 -30.32 1.99
N TYR A 517 -6.59 -29.61 0.89
CA TYR A 517 -6.76 -30.12 -0.47
C TYR A 517 -5.51 -30.84 -1.01
N GLY A 518 -4.31 -30.52 -0.53
CA GLY A 518 -3.04 -31.03 -1.05
C GLY A 518 -2.49 -30.25 -2.25
N ARG A 519 -3.17 -29.18 -2.70
CA ARG A 519 -2.70 -28.21 -3.70
C ARG A 519 -3.10 -26.79 -3.32
N GLY A 520 -2.21 -25.81 -3.53
CA GLY A 520 -2.59 -24.40 -3.46
C GLY A 520 -3.48 -23.97 -4.63
N PRO A 521 -4.03 -22.74 -4.62
CA PRO A 521 -4.86 -22.24 -5.70
C PRO A 521 -4.03 -21.94 -6.96
N GLY A 522 -4.62 -22.15 -8.14
CA GLY A 522 -3.92 -22.03 -9.43
C GLY A 522 -2.75 -23.00 -9.60
N GLY A 523 -2.77 -24.13 -8.87
CA GLY A 523 -1.67 -25.11 -8.82
C GLY A 523 -0.37 -24.61 -8.17
N GLN A 524 -0.39 -23.44 -7.52
CA GLN A 524 0.81 -22.83 -6.93
C GLN A 524 1.18 -23.48 -5.59
N PRO A 525 2.42 -23.96 -5.38
CA PRO A 525 2.86 -24.51 -4.09
C PRO A 525 3.20 -23.37 -3.11
N GLY A 526 2.46 -23.29 -1.99
CA GLY A 526 2.64 -22.23 -1.00
C GLY A 526 3.87 -22.38 -0.12
N ALA A 527 4.60 -23.51 -0.16
CA ALA A 527 5.75 -23.79 0.70
C ALA A 527 6.82 -22.67 0.73
N GLY A 528 7.10 -22.02 -0.40
CA GLY A 528 8.01 -20.86 -0.46
C GLY A 528 7.48 -19.64 0.30
N ILE A 529 6.17 -19.41 0.27
CA ILE A 529 5.48 -18.35 1.01
C ILE A 529 5.44 -18.67 2.51
N VAL A 530 5.18 -19.93 2.90
CA VAL A 530 5.27 -20.37 4.31
C VAL A 530 6.65 -20.03 4.86
N LYS A 531 7.71 -20.47 4.19
CA LYS A 531 9.10 -20.23 4.62
C LYS A 531 9.45 -18.74 4.68
N MET A 532 8.99 -17.94 3.71
CA MET A 532 9.17 -16.49 3.73
C MET A 532 8.52 -15.84 4.96
N GLN A 533 7.29 -16.23 5.30
CA GLN A 533 6.56 -15.68 6.44
C GLN A 533 7.11 -16.19 7.79
N MET A 534 7.56 -17.45 7.88
CA MET A 534 8.27 -17.95 9.06
C MET A 534 9.49 -17.08 9.38
N MET A 535 10.29 -16.68 8.39
CA MET A 535 11.42 -15.76 8.64
C MET A 535 10.95 -14.39 9.17
N MET A 536 9.78 -13.88 8.74
CA MET A 536 9.20 -12.62 9.27
C MET A 536 8.76 -12.71 10.75
N GLU A 537 8.42 -13.91 11.22
CA GLU A 537 8.00 -14.25 12.59
C GLU A 537 9.15 -14.74 13.47
N GLY A 538 10.19 -15.31 12.86
CA GLY A 538 11.39 -15.81 13.55
C GLY A 538 12.13 -14.68 14.25
N GLY A 539 12.20 -13.52 13.59
CA GLY A 539 13.01 -12.38 14.02
C GLY A 539 14.46 -12.46 13.53
N GLU A 540 14.80 -13.46 12.71
CA GLU A 540 16.14 -13.71 12.17
C GLU A 540 16.59 -12.58 11.24
N SER A 541 17.21 -11.57 11.85
CA SER A 541 17.60 -10.31 11.24
C SER A 541 19.13 -10.14 11.27
N GLY A 542 19.88 -11.15 10.81
CA GLY A 542 21.35 -11.06 10.81
C GLY A 542 22.15 -12.26 10.31
N MET A 543 22.85 -12.03 9.19
CA MET A 543 24.15 -12.62 8.77
C MET A 543 24.28 -14.09 8.29
N HIS A 544 25.28 -14.24 7.41
CA HIS A 544 25.96 -15.46 6.94
C HIS A 544 25.15 -16.59 6.26
N PHE A 545 24.79 -16.36 4.99
CA PHE A 545 24.77 -17.44 3.99
C PHE A 545 26.20 -17.81 3.55
N SER A 546 26.88 -18.64 4.33
CA SER A 546 28.09 -19.35 3.92
C SER A 546 27.86 -20.85 3.99
N ASN A 547 28.12 -21.56 2.89
CA ASN A 547 28.04 -23.01 2.74
C ASN A 547 26.65 -23.67 2.94
N MET A 548 25.81 -23.59 1.90
CA MET A 548 25.08 -24.78 1.45
C MET A 548 25.64 -25.18 0.08
N SER A 549 26.48 -26.22 0.07
CA SER A 549 26.94 -26.84 -1.18
C SER A 549 25.84 -27.74 -1.74
N LEU A 550 25.60 -27.67 -3.04
CA LEU A 550 24.55 -28.46 -3.70
C LEU A 550 25.05 -29.88 -4.02
N ARG A 551 24.18 -30.86 -3.75
CA ARG A 551 24.08 -32.15 -4.44
C ARG A 551 22.60 -32.36 -4.77
#